data_AF-A0A1F5EHX2-F1
#
_entry.id   AF-A0A1F5EHX2-F1
#
_cell.length_a   1.000
_cell.length_b   1.000
_cell.length_c   1.000
_cell.angle_alpha   90.00
_cell.angle_beta   90.00
_cell.angle_gamma   90.00
#
_symmetry.space_group_name_H-M   'P 1'
#
loop_
_entity.id
_entity.type
_entity.pdbx_description
1 polymer ?
#
loop_
_entity_poly.entity_id
_entity_poly.type
_entity_poly.pdbx_seq_one_letter_code
_entity_poly.pdbx_strand_id
1 'polypeptide(L)'
;MKILKKYKNKILIVVIIIVAAIGYNILFGGEENNLLMSESVNAVGKTEDDELISLLINLRLINLDGSIFSDPVFRSLEDFGQKLAPESVGRNNPFAPIGVDANRDTLSDSTDEQTIGAGQMQ
;
A
#
# COMPACT_ATOMS: atom_id res chain seq x y z
N MET A 1 -8.14 63.46 30.88
CA MET A 1 -6.80 63.20 30.27
C MET A 1 -5.69 64.04 30.91
N LYS A 2 -5.30 63.77 32.17
CA LYS A 2 -4.10 64.40 32.79
C LYS A 2 -3.01 63.38 33.17
N ILE A 3 -3.39 62.10 33.31
CA ILE A 3 -2.50 60.98 33.60
C ILE A 3 -1.54 60.68 32.43
N LEU A 4 -2.03 60.71 31.19
CA LEU A 4 -1.23 60.42 29.98
C LEU A 4 -0.06 61.40 29.77
N LYS A 5 -0.21 62.67 30.16
CA LYS A 5 0.85 63.68 30.02
C LYS A 5 1.91 63.59 31.12
N LYS A 6 1.49 63.30 32.36
CA LYS A 6 2.39 63.19 33.52
C LYS A 6 3.30 61.96 33.44
N TYR A 7 2.78 60.87 32.86
CA TYR A 7 3.51 59.60 32.74
C TYR A 7 3.94 59.29 31.32
N LYS A 8 3.91 60.25 30.38
CA LYS A 8 4.17 60.02 28.94
C LYS A 8 5.47 59.23 28.69
N ASN A 9 6.56 59.60 29.37
CA ASN A 9 7.85 58.92 29.21
C ASN A 9 7.87 57.53 29.87
N LYS A 10 7.14 57.36 30.98
CA LYS A 10 7.00 56.06 31.65
C LYS A 10 6.11 55.11 30.85
N ILE A 11 5.02 55.61 30.27
CA ILE A 11 4.14 54.87 29.36
C ILE A 11 4.91 54.42 28.11
N LEU A 12 5.75 55.29 27.54
CA LEU A 12 6.58 54.96 26.37
C LEU A 12 7.53 53.78 26.67
N ILE A 13 8.18 53.80 27.84
CA ILE A 13 9.07 52.72 28.29
C ILE A 13 8.30 51.40 28.49
N VAL A 14 7.11 51.45 29.10
CA VAL A 14 6.28 50.25 29.28
C VAL A 14 5.83 49.67 27.95
N VAL A 15 5.44 50.52 26.98
CA VAL A 15 5.06 50.07 25.63
C VAL A 15 6.25 49.42 24.91
N ILE A 16 7.46 49.98 25.02
CA ILE A 16 8.66 49.40 24.43
C ILE A 16 8.97 48.02 25.03
N ILE A 17 8.83 47.85 26.35
CA ILE A 17 9.04 46.57 27.03
C ILE A 17 8.02 45.52 26.56
N ILE A 18 6.75 45.92 26.38
CA ILE A 18 5.70 45.02 25.88
C ILE A 18 6.00 44.59 24.43
N VAL A 19 6.40 45.52 23.57
CA VAL A 19 6.76 45.21 22.17
C VAL A 19 8.00 44.32 22.11
N ALA A 20 9.00 44.56 22.95
CA ALA A 20 10.19 43.72 23.05
C ALA A 20 9.85 42.32 23.55
N ALA A 21 8.95 42.18 24.52
CA ALA A 21 8.48 40.89 25.02
C ALA A 21 7.73 40.10 23.94
N ILE A 22 6.84 40.76 23.17
CA ILE A 22 6.12 40.11 22.06
C ILE A 22 7.09 39.71 20.94
N GLY A 23 8.02 40.60 20.58
CA GLY A 23 9.07 40.32 19.60
C GLY A 23 9.95 39.14 20.02
N TYR A 24 10.32 39.08 21.30
CA TYR A 24 11.08 37.95 21.85
C TYR A 24 10.26 36.65 21.84
N ASN A 25 8.98 36.69 22.20
CA ASN A 25 8.11 35.50 22.11
C ASN A 25 7.92 35.01 20.67
N ILE A 26 7.92 35.90 19.67
CA ILE A 26 7.88 35.49 18.25
C ILE A 26 9.22 34.90 17.79
N LEU A 27 10.35 35.45 18.25
CA LEU A 27 11.68 35.03 17.79
C LEU A 27 12.26 33.84 18.56
N PHE A 28 11.89 33.65 19.83
CA PHE A 28 12.41 32.64 20.75
C PHE A 28 11.32 31.74 21.36
N GLY A 29 10.02 31.99 21.09
CA GLY A 29 8.92 31.14 21.55
C GLY A 29 8.69 29.89 20.71
N GLY A 30 9.77 29.33 20.15
CA GLY A 30 9.78 28.04 19.48
C GLY A 30 10.03 26.93 20.50
N GLU A 31 8.94 26.37 21.01
CA GLU A 31 8.78 25.05 21.64
C GLU A 31 9.90 24.52 22.56
N GLU A 32 9.66 24.62 23.86
CA GLU A 32 10.20 23.69 24.85
C GLU A 32 9.41 22.37 24.81
N ASN A 33 9.31 21.75 23.64
CA ASN A 33 8.95 20.34 23.51
C ASN A 33 10.24 19.58 23.19
N ASN A 34 11.15 19.52 24.17
CA ASN A 34 12.22 18.52 24.16
C ASN A 34 11.64 17.13 24.47
N LEU A 35 10.71 16.69 23.63
CA LEU A 35 10.36 15.29 23.47
C LEU A 35 11.27 14.77 22.39
N LEU A 36 12.00 13.71 22.73
CA LEU A 36 12.85 12.92 21.85
C LEU A 36 12.09 12.53 20.58
N MET A 37 12.06 13.41 19.59
CA MET A 37 11.68 13.09 18.24
C MET A 37 12.90 12.40 17.63
N SER A 38 12.78 11.09 17.45
CA SER A 38 13.63 10.41 16.48
C SER A 38 13.42 11.16 15.16
N GLU A 39 14.51 11.62 14.57
CA GLU A 39 14.54 12.00 13.16
C GLU A 39 14.24 10.72 12.37
N SER A 40 12.97 10.32 12.30
CA SER A 40 12.51 9.64 11.11
C SER A 40 12.72 10.67 10.02
N VAL A 41 13.71 10.41 9.20
CA VAL A 41 13.95 11.08 7.94
C VAL A 41 12.61 11.15 7.20
N ASN A 42 11.87 12.24 7.41
CA ASN A 42 10.98 12.80 6.41
C ASN A 42 11.91 13.46 5.41
N ALA A 43 12.73 12.61 4.77
CA ALA A 43 12.99 12.78 3.36
C ALA A 43 11.63 13.05 2.74
N VAL A 44 11.62 14.05 1.87
CA VAL A 44 10.66 14.20 0.78
C VAL A 44 10.26 12.80 0.31
N GLY A 45 9.17 12.31 0.85
CA GLY A 45 8.79 10.91 0.82
C GLY A 45 7.30 10.97 0.66
N LYS A 46 6.87 10.82 -0.58
CA LYS A 46 5.47 10.72 -0.98
C LYS A 46 4.76 9.93 0.10
N THR A 47 3.82 10.57 0.79
CA THR A 47 2.96 9.84 1.71
C THR A 47 2.33 8.73 0.87
N GLU A 48 2.35 7.48 1.34
CA GLU A 48 1.77 6.35 0.60
C GLU A 48 0.30 6.65 0.20
N ASP A 49 -0.34 7.51 0.99
CA ASP A 49 -1.66 8.09 0.76
C ASP A 49 -1.74 8.89 -0.56
N ASP A 50 -0.79 9.80 -0.84
CA ASP A 50 -0.80 10.61 -2.07
C ASP A 50 -0.61 9.77 -3.33
N GLU A 51 0.22 8.72 -3.25
CA GLU A 51 0.46 7.80 -4.37
C GLU A 51 -0.77 6.92 -4.65
N LEU A 52 -1.43 6.43 -3.59
CA LEU A 52 -2.67 5.68 -3.69
C LEU A 52 -3.81 6.55 -4.24
N ILE A 53 -3.96 7.78 -3.76
CA ILE A 53 -4.96 8.75 -4.26
C ILE A 53 -4.71 9.06 -5.75
N SER A 54 -3.44 9.26 -6.13
CA SER A 54 -3.05 9.47 -7.53
C SER A 54 -3.37 8.27 -8.41
N LEU A 55 -3.11 7.05 -7.93
CA LEU A 55 -3.44 5.82 -8.64
C LEU A 55 -4.96 5.65 -8.80
N LEU A 56 -5.74 5.93 -7.76
CA LEU A 56 -7.21 5.88 -7.81
C LEU A 56 -7.81 6.87 -8.80
N ILE A 57 -7.25 8.09 -8.89
CA ILE A 57 -7.65 9.06 -9.90
C ILE A 57 -7.34 8.53 -11.31
N ASN A 58 -6.15 7.96 -11.51
CA ASN A 58 -5.78 7.35 -12.79
C ASN A 58 -6.70 6.19 -13.18
N LEU A 59 -7.00 5.27 -12.25
CA LEU A 59 -7.91 4.14 -12.50
C LEU A 59 -9.35 4.59 -12.79
N ARG A 60 -9.83 5.65 -12.12
CA ARG A 60 -11.16 6.22 -12.37
C ARG A 60 -11.30 6.81 -13.78
N LEU A 61 -10.21 7.29 -14.36
CA LEU A 61 -10.21 7.83 -15.72
C LEU A 61 -10.24 6.72 -16.78
N ILE A 62 -9.83 5.50 -16.43
CA ILE A 62 -9.85 4.36 -17.34
C ILE A 62 -11.30 3.90 -17.49
N ASN A 63 -11.90 4.27 -18.62
CA ASN A 63 -13.16 3.69 -19.06
C ASN A 63 -12.84 2.53 -20.00
N LEU A 64 -13.10 1.31 -19.54
CA LEU A 64 -12.95 0.11 -20.36
C LEU A 64 -14.17 -0.01 -21.28
N ASP A 65 -13.98 0.33 -22.55
CA ASP A 65 -15.01 0.12 -23.57
C ASP A 65 -15.03 -1.37 -23.99
N GLY A 66 -16.11 -2.06 -23.63
CA GLY A 66 -16.35 -3.45 -23.99
C GLY A 66 -16.99 -3.65 -25.37
N SER A 67 -17.16 -2.57 -26.15
CA SER A 67 -17.78 -2.63 -27.49
C SER A 67 -17.09 -3.62 -28.42
N ILE A 68 -15.77 -3.78 -28.28
CA ILE A 68 -14.96 -4.68 -29.11
C ILE A 68 -15.45 -6.14 -29.01
N PHE A 69 -15.92 -6.57 -27.83
CA PHE A 69 -16.42 -7.93 -27.62
C PHE A 69 -17.78 -8.17 -28.29
N SER A 70 -18.45 -7.11 -28.74
CA SER A 70 -19.70 -7.18 -29.49
C SER A 70 -19.48 -7.15 -31.00
N ASP A 71 -18.26 -6.83 -31.47
CA ASP A 71 -17.92 -6.81 -32.89
C ASP A 71 -18.06 -8.21 -33.51
N PRO A 72 -18.82 -8.36 -34.62
CA PRO A 72 -18.90 -9.62 -35.36
C PRO A 72 -17.53 -10.19 -35.76
N VAL A 73 -16.55 -9.33 -36.03
CA VAL A 73 -15.16 -9.72 -36.34
C VAL A 73 -14.51 -10.37 -35.12
N PHE A 74 -14.64 -9.77 -33.94
CA PHE A 74 -14.08 -10.34 -32.71
C PHE A 74 -14.75 -11.67 -32.35
N ARG A 75 -16.07 -11.79 -32.58
CA ARG A 75 -16.83 -13.04 -32.37
C ARG A 75 -16.50 -14.13 -33.38
N SER A 76 -15.92 -13.78 -34.53
CA SER A 76 -15.51 -14.73 -35.56
C SER A 76 -14.14 -15.35 -35.32
N LEU A 77 -13.39 -14.85 -34.33
CA LEU A 77 -12.08 -15.40 -33.97
C LEU A 77 -12.23 -16.78 -33.36
N GLU A 78 -11.59 -17.75 -34.00
CA GLU A 78 -11.52 -19.13 -33.54
C GLU A 78 -10.22 -19.32 -32.74
N ASP A 79 -10.31 -19.98 -31.59
CA ASP A 79 -9.13 -20.35 -30.80
C ASP A 79 -8.45 -21.57 -31.42
N PHE A 80 -7.18 -21.41 -31.81
CA PHE A 80 -6.36 -22.47 -32.39
C PHE A 80 -5.51 -23.22 -31.35
N GLY A 81 -5.87 -23.13 -30.07
CA GLY A 81 -5.25 -23.90 -29.01
C GLY A 81 -5.25 -25.40 -29.31
N GLN A 82 -4.07 -25.98 -29.47
CA GLN A 82 -3.93 -27.43 -29.58
C GLN A 82 -4.00 -28.03 -28.17
N LYS A 83 -4.85 -29.06 -27.99
CA LYS A 83 -4.81 -29.87 -26.77
C LYS A 83 -3.46 -30.56 -26.69
N LEU A 84 -2.67 -30.20 -25.68
CA LEU A 84 -1.41 -30.87 -25.41
C LEU A 84 -1.70 -32.31 -24.99
N ALA A 85 -0.97 -33.25 -25.57
CA ALA A 85 -0.98 -34.61 -25.08
C ALA A 85 -0.36 -34.62 -23.67
N PRO A 86 -0.88 -35.42 -22.72
CA PRO A 86 -0.26 -35.53 -21.42
C PRO A 86 1.17 -36.02 -21.58
N GLU A 87 2.13 -35.20 -21.20
CA GLU A 87 3.54 -35.57 -21.16
C GLU A 87 3.76 -36.51 -19.96
N SER A 88 4.65 -37.50 -20.14
CA SER A 88 5.07 -38.34 -19.02
C SER A 88 5.70 -37.49 -17.91
N VAL A 89 5.41 -37.80 -16.65
CA VAL A 89 6.08 -37.18 -15.49
C VAL A 89 7.59 -37.14 -15.73
N GLY A 90 8.17 -35.95 -15.57
CA GLY A 90 9.59 -35.70 -15.81
C GLY A 90 10.49 -36.57 -14.93
N ARG A 91 11.79 -36.59 -15.25
CA ARG A 91 12.78 -37.30 -14.42
C ARG A 91 12.82 -36.69 -13.02
N ASN A 92 13.03 -37.54 -12.01
CA ASN A 92 13.36 -37.10 -10.66
C ASN A 92 14.49 -36.06 -10.70
N ASN A 93 14.33 -35.00 -9.91
CA ASN A 93 15.25 -33.87 -9.90
C ASN A 93 16.65 -34.33 -9.45
N PRO A 94 17.69 -34.31 -10.30
CA PRO A 94 19.03 -34.78 -9.94
C PRO A 94 19.75 -33.83 -8.97
N PHE A 95 19.15 -32.67 -8.66
CA PHE A 95 19.63 -31.70 -7.69
C PHE A 95 18.84 -31.75 -6.37
N ALA A 96 17.92 -32.71 -6.19
CA ALA A 96 17.21 -32.86 -4.94
C ALA A 96 18.17 -33.28 -3.80
N PRO A 97 17.98 -32.76 -2.57
CA PRO A 97 18.74 -33.19 -1.42
C PRO A 97 18.64 -34.71 -1.21
N ILE A 98 19.77 -35.35 -0.91
CA ILE A 98 19.80 -36.81 -0.73
C ILE A 98 18.88 -37.19 0.43
N GLY A 99 17.86 -38.01 0.16
CA GLY A 99 16.89 -38.49 1.15
C GLY A 99 15.49 -37.86 1.09
N VAL A 100 15.20 -36.93 0.17
CA VAL A 100 13.83 -36.37 0.01
C VAL A 100 13.01 -37.00 -1.12
N ASP A 101 13.63 -37.79 -2.00
CA ASP A 101 13.00 -38.30 -3.22
C ASP A 101 12.06 -39.48 -2.95
N ALA A 102 12.43 -40.40 -2.06
CA ALA A 102 11.69 -41.64 -1.82
C ALA A 102 10.36 -41.45 -1.06
N ASN A 103 10.14 -40.28 -0.44
CA ASN A 103 8.97 -40.04 0.42
C ASN A 103 7.86 -39.22 -0.27
N ARG A 104 8.01 -38.85 -1.55
CA ARG A 104 6.98 -38.07 -2.27
C ARG A 104 6.12 -38.92 -3.20
N ASP A 105 6.67 -40.01 -3.77
CA ASP A 105 5.93 -40.88 -4.68
C ASP A 105 4.80 -41.67 -4.00
N THR A 106 4.85 -41.86 -2.68
CA THR A 106 3.83 -42.60 -1.92
C THR A 106 2.71 -41.75 -1.35
N LEU A 107 2.81 -40.41 -1.39
CA LEU A 107 1.77 -39.51 -0.86
C LEU A 107 0.84 -38.91 -1.93
N SER A 108 1.17 -39.05 -3.22
CA SER A 108 0.35 -38.52 -4.31
C SER A 108 -0.59 -39.54 -4.97
N ASP A 109 -0.56 -40.82 -4.56
CA ASP A 109 -1.33 -41.91 -5.19
C ASP A 109 -2.45 -42.48 -4.29
N SER A 110 -2.96 -41.71 -3.32
CA SER A 110 -4.02 -42.20 -2.40
C SER A 110 -5.17 -41.23 -2.11
N THR A 111 -5.30 -40.13 -2.84
CA THR A 111 -6.47 -39.25 -2.75
C THR A 111 -7.10 -39.13 -4.12
N ASP A 112 -7.89 -40.12 -4.51
CA ASP A 112 -9.10 -39.99 -5.35
C ASP A 112 -9.60 -41.36 -5.85
N GLU A 113 -9.90 -42.30 -4.95
CA GLU A 113 -10.85 -43.38 -5.26
C GLU A 113 -11.33 -44.07 -3.98
N GLN A 114 -12.46 -43.60 -3.42
CA GLN A 114 -13.51 -44.41 -2.78
C GLN A 114 -14.49 -43.53 -1.99
N THR A 115 -15.52 -43.03 -2.68
CA THR A 115 -16.84 -42.80 -2.08
C THR A 115 -17.91 -42.62 -3.15
N ILE A 116 -18.52 -43.73 -3.60
CA ILE A 116 -19.97 -43.77 -3.87
C ILE A 116 -20.45 -45.12 -3.35
N GLY A 117 -21.18 -45.10 -2.23
CA GLY A 117 -21.84 -46.26 -1.68
C GLY A 117 -22.98 -46.71 -2.59
N ALA A 118 -22.87 -47.93 -3.13
CA ALA A 118 -24.01 -48.68 -3.63
C ALA A 118 -24.62 -49.45 -2.46
N GLY A 119 -25.67 -48.88 -1.89
CA GLY A 119 -26.53 -49.53 -0.91
C GLY A 119 -27.17 -50.78 -1.49
N GLN A 120 -27.23 -51.81 -0.66
CA GLN A 120 -27.94 -53.06 -0.92
C GLN A 120 -29.44 -52.80 -1.08
N MET A 121 -30.06 -53.41 -2.08
CA MET A 121 -31.46 -53.85 -2.01
C MET A 121 -31.58 -55.19 -2.74
N GLN A 122 -31.59 -56.26 -1.94
CA GLN A 122 -32.49 -57.39 -2.17
C GLN A 122 -33.89 -56.98 -1.72
#